data_AF-A0AAV5VS50-F1
#
_entry.id   AF-A0AAV5VS50-F1
#
_cell.length_a   1.000
_cell.length_b   1.000
_cell.length_c   1.000
_cell.angle_alpha   90.00
_cell.angle_beta   90.00
_cell.angle_gamma   90.00
#
_symmetry.space_group_name_H-M   'P 1'
#
loop_
_entity.id
_entity.type
_entity.pdbx_description
1 polymer ?
#
loop_
_entity_poly.entity_id
_entity_poly.type
_entity_poly.pdbx_seq_one_letter_code
_entity_poly.pdbx_strand_id
1 'polypeptide(L)'
;TMFLVVALCSFFVWHTLFLLSKKSQSMSGRTRFLQRKLTHTLMLQISVPLTVQIGPMAVVSLSAITGWLTAGYINGILCIQMLHCTLHTTILIATTPTYRHAL
;
A
#
# COMPACT_ATOMS: atom_id res chain seq x y z
N THR A 1 2.89 18.14 -12.91
CA THR A 1 3.82 17.63 -11.88
C THR A 1 3.29 16.39 -11.18
N MET A 2 2.10 16.40 -10.56
CA MET A 2 1.57 15.22 -9.84
C MET A 2 1.35 13.97 -10.72
N PHE A 3 0.84 14.13 -11.94
CA PHE A 3 0.62 13.01 -12.86
C PHE A 3 1.91 12.27 -13.23
N LEU A 4 3.00 13.03 -13.40
CA LEU A 4 4.31 12.49 -13.75
C LEU A 4 4.93 11.73 -12.56
N VAL A 5 4.73 12.22 -11.33
CA VAL A 5 5.13 11.52 -10.11
C VAL A 5 4.39 10.19 -9.98
N VAL A 6 3.06 10.18 -10.18
CA VAL A 6 2.26 8.95 -10.11
C VAL A 6 2.71 7.93 -11.17
N ALA A 7 2.99 8.38 -12.40
CA ALA A 7 3.47 7.52 -13.48
C ALA A 7 4.87 6.93 -13.20
N LEU A 8 5.79 7.72 -12.65
CA LEU A 8 7.11 7.22 -12.27
C LEU A 8 7.00 6.23 -11.10
N CYS A 9 6.24 6.55 -10.05
CA CYS A 9 6.05 5.66 -8.91
C CYS A 9 5.45 4.32 -9.31
N SER A 10 4.41 4.32 -10.17
CA SER A 10 3.80 3.08 -10.66
C SER A 10 4.76 2.27 -11.53
N PHE A 11 5.55 2.92 -12.39
CA PHE A 11 6.60 2.26 -13.18
C PHE A 11 7.66 1.61 -12.28
N PHE A 12 8.18 2.31 -11.27
CA PHE A 12 9.18 1.77 -10.36
C PHE A 12 8.65 0.58 -9.55
N VAL A 13 7.42 0.69 -9.02
CA VAL A 13 6.76 -0.40 -8.28
C VAL A 13 6.58 -1.61 -9.20
N TRP A 14 6.04 -1.40 -10.40
CA TRP A 14 5.86 -2.46 -11.39
C TRP A 14 7.18 -3.12 -11.77
N HIS A 15 8.19 -2.33 -12.11
CA HIS A 15 9.51 -2.82 -12.52
C HIS A 15 10.17 -3.63 -11.40
N THR A 16 10.09 -3.17 -10.16
CA THR A 16 10.61 -3.87 -8.98
C THR A 16 9.91 -5.21 -8.79
N LEU A 17 8.57 -5.23 -8.86
CA LEU A 17 7.77 -6.46 -8.77
C LEU A 17 8.06 -7.42 -9.92
N PHE A 18 8.25 -6.90 -11.14
CA PHE A 18 8.59 -7.69 -12.32
C PHE A 18 9.96 -8.35 -12.18
N LEU A 19 10.98 -7.60 -11.75
CA LEU A 19 12.31 -8.15 -11.46
C LEU A 19 12.27 -9.18 -10.32
N LEU A 20 11.49 -8.92 -9.27
CA LEU A 20 11.26 -9.86 -8.16
C LEU A 20 10.47 -11.10 -8.58
N SER A 21 9.65 -11.01 -9.63
CA SER A 21 8.87 -12.14 -10.17
C SER A 21 9.69 -13.00 -11.13
N LYS A 22 10.64 -12.39 -11.85
CA LYS A 22 11.52 -13.09 -12.80
C LYS A 22 12.39 -14.10 -12.04
N LYS A 23 12.30 -15.38 -12.41
CA LYS A 23 13.14 -16.44 -11.83
C LYS A 23 14.61 -16.12 -12.12
N SER A 24 15.40 -15.83 -11.10
CA SER A 24 16.86 -15.87 -11.20
C SER A 24 17.28 -17.34 -11.28
N GLN A 25 17.88 -17.76 -12.40
CA GLN A 25 18.30 -19.14 -12.63
C GLN A 25 19.41 -19.62 -11.67
N SER A 26 20.02 -18.71 -10.90
CA SER A 26 21.14 -18.97 -9.98
C SER A 26 20.73 -19.10 -8.50
N MET A 27 19.44 -18.96 -8.16
CA MET A 27 19.02 -18.94 -6.76
C MET A 27 18.71 -20.32 -6.18
N SER A 28 19.23 -20.58 -4.97
CA SER A 28 18.89 -21.77 -4.18
C SER A 28 17.38 -21.83 -3.89
N GLY A 29 16.83 -23.03 -3.72
CA GLY A 29 15.41 -23.23 -3.42
C GLY A 29 14.95 -22.46 -2.16
N ARG A 30 15.83 -22.32 -1.16
CA ARG A 30 15.56 -21.58 0.08
C ARG A 30 15.46 -20.08 -0.15
N THR A 31 16.33 -19.50 -1.00
CA THR A 31 16.29 -18.07 -1.35
C THR A 31 15.05 -17.73 -2.18
N ARG A 32 14.62 -18.64 -3.06
CA ARG A 32 13.40 -18.48 -3.86
C ARG A 32 12.13 -18.45 -3.02
N PHE A 33 12.07 -19.27 -1.96
CA PHE A 33 10.96 -19.25 -1.01
C PHE A 33 10.89 -17.92 -0.25
N LEU A 34 12.04 -17.45 0.26
CA LEU A 34 12.15 -16.15 0.93
C LEU A 34 11.75 -14.99 0.01
N GLN A 35 12.21 -15.01 -1.25
CA GLN A 35 11.85 -14.00 -2.25
C GLN A 35 10.34 -13.97 -2.51
N ARG A 36 9.67 -15.12 -2.70
CA ARG A 36 8.21 -15.18 -2.84
C ARG A 36 7.48 -14.62 -1.62
N LYS A 37 7.95 -14.96 -0.42
CA LYS A 37 7.35 -14.47 0.83
C LYS A 37 7.51 -12.96 0.97
N LEU A 38 8.69 -12.43 0.64
CA LEU A 38 8.96 -10.99 0.59
C LEU A 38 8.05 -10.28 -0.42
N THR A 39 7.97 -10.76 -1.67
CA THR A 39 7.09 -10.15 -2.69
C THR A 39 5.64 -10.14 -2.24
N HIS A 40 5.15 -11.22 -1.62
CA HIS A 40 3.79 -11.27 -1.09
C HIS A 40 3.58 -10.27 0.06
N THR A 41 4.54 -10.18 0.99
CA THR A 41 4.52 -9.16 2.05
C THR A 41 4.53 -7.74 1.49
N LEU A 42 5.37 -7.44 0.49
CA LEU A 42 5.41 -6.13 -0.17
C LEU A 42 4.07 -5.80 -0.83
N MET A 43 3.45 -6.77 -1.51
CA MET A 43 2.14 -6.58 -2.13
C MET A 43 1.07 -6.24 -1.08
N LEU A 44 1.09 -6.89 0.08
CA LEU A 44 0.19 -6.56 1.19
C LEU A 44 0.46 -5.17 1.78
N GLN A 45 1.73 -4.82 1.98
CA GLN A 45 2.12 -3.51 2.49
C GLN A 45 1.75 -2.36 1.54
N ILE A 46 1.71 -2.61 0.23
CA ILE A 46 1.30 -1.60 -0.75
C ILE A 46 -0.24 -1.55 -0.88
N SER A 47 -0.89 -2.70 -1.00
CA SER A 47 -2.33 -2.77 -1.30
C SER A 47 -3.21 -2.28 -0.15
N VAL A 48 -2.96 -2.69 1.09
CA VAL A 48 -3.84 -2.38 2.22
C VAL A 48 -3.85 -0.88 2.56
N PRO A 49 -2.70 -0.19 2.64
CA PRO A 49 -2.70 1.26 2.88
C PRO A 49 -3.26 2.05 1.70
N LEU A 50 -3.05 1.57 0.46
CA LEU A 50 -3.65 2.21 -0.71
C LEU A 50 -5.17 2.11 -0.72
N THR A 51 -5.77 0.98 -0.35
CA THR A 51 -7.24 0.87 -0.31
C THR A 51 -7.84 1.72 0.81
N VAL A 52 -7.19 1.74 1.98
CA VAL A 52 -7.57 2.61 3.11
C VAL A 52 -7.39 4.09 2.78
N GLN A 53 -6.50 4.46 1.87
CA GLN A 53 -6.32 5.85 1.43
C GLN A 53 -7.25 6.25 0.28
N ILE A 54 -7.33 5.44 -0.76
CA ILE A 54 -8.05 5.76 -2.00
C ILE A 54 -9.55 5.68 -1.78
N GLY A 55 -10.05 4.71 -1.01
CA GLY A 55 -11.49 4.51 -0.80
C GLY A 55 -12.18 5.76 -0.23
N PRO A 56 -11.76 6.25 0.95
CA PRO A 56 -12.39 7.42 1.57
C PRO A 56 -12.19 8.70 0.74
N MET A 57 -11.03 8.86 0.09
CA MET A 57 -10.78 9.99 -0.80
C MET A 57 -11.69 9.98 -2.04
N ALA A 58 -11.99 8.81 -2.60
CA ALA A 58 -12.93 8.67 -3.71
C ALA A 58 -14.36 9.03 -3.27
N VAL A 59 -14.77 8.60 -2.08
CA VAL A 59 -16.08 8.94 -1.50
C VAL A 59 -16.21 10.45 -1.28
N VAL A 60 -15.19 11.09 -0.69
CA VAL A 60 -15.17 12.54 -0.49
C VAL A 60 -15.20 13.30 -1.82
N SER A 61 -14.42 12.84 -2.80
CA SER A 61 -14.38 13.45 -4.14
C SER A 61 -15.72 13.34 -4.87
N LEU A 62 -16.36 12.16 -4.81
CA LEU A 62 -17.68 11.95 -5.41
C LEU A 62 -18.72 12.82 -4.71
N SER A 63 -18.68 12.90 -3.38
CA SER A 63 -19.58 13.75 -2.61
C SER A 63 -19.41 15.24 -2.91
N ALA A 64 -18.19 15.69 -3.22
CA ALA A 64 -17.96 17.08 -3.61
C ALA A 64 -18.64 17.43 -4.94
N ILE A 65 -18.80 16.44 -5.83
CA ILE A 65 -19.47 16.61 -7.13
C ILE A 65 -20.99 16.48 -7.01
N THR A 66 -21.46 15.49 -6.24
CA THR A 66 -22.89 15.14 -6.15
C THR A 66 -23.63 15.85 -5.01
N GLY A 67 -22.90 16.44 -4.05
CA GLY A 67 -23.48 17.03 -2.85
C GLY A 67 -24.11 16.01 -1.89
N TRP A 68 -23.78 14.72 -2.03
CA TRP A 68 -24.52 13.63 -1.38
C TRP A 68 -24.30 13.55 0.14
N LEU A 69 -23.12 13.89 0.65
CA LEU A 69 -22.82 13.90 2.08
C LEU A 69 -22.77 15.33 2.63
N THR A 70 -23.24 15.50 3.86
CA THR A 70 -23.09 16.77 4.59
C THR A 70 -21.65 16.95 5.08
N ALA A 71 -21.27 18.20 5.38
CA ALA A 71 -19.94 18.53 5.87
C ALA A 71 -19.54 17.74 7.13
N GLY A 72 -20.51 17.42 8.01
CA GLY A 72 -20.27 16.60 9.20
C GLY A 72 -19.79 15.18 8.86
N TYR A 73 -20.41 14.52 7.89
CA TYR A 73 -19.99 13.19 7.45
C TYR A 73 -18.63 13.22 6.74
N ILE A 74 -18.40 14.21 5.88
CA ILE A 74 -17.11 14.38 5.19
C ILE A 74 -15.98 14.55 6.21
N ASN A 75 -16.18 15.40 7.22
CA ASN A 75 -15.19 15.61 8.28
C ASN A 75 -14.94 14.34 9.10
N GLY A 76 -16.00 13.57 9.42
CA GLY A 76 -15.85 12.29 10.10
C GLY A 76 -15.01 11.28 9.30
N ILE A 77 -15.25 11.18 7.99
CA ILE A 77 -14.49 10.33 7.08
C ILE A 77 -13.01 10.77 7.05
N LEU A 78 -12.73 12.07 6.96
CA LEU A 78 -11.37 12.60 6.98
C LEU A 78 -10.67 12.37 8.33
N CYS A 79 -11.38 12.42 9.46
CA CYS A 79 -10.82 12.07 10.77
C CYS A 79 -10.39 10.60 10.82
N ILE A 80 -11.21 9.68 10.32
CA ILE A 80 -10.86 8.25 10.23
C ILE A 80 -9.67 8.06 9.27
N GLN A 81 -9.59 8.84 8.19
CA GLN A 81 -8.48 8.81 7.24
C GLN A 81 -7.12 9.13 7.88
N MET A 82 -7.09 9.97 8.92
CA MET A 82 -5.83 10.31 9.61
C MET A 82 -5.17 9.09 10.27
N LEU A 83 -5.93 8.02 10.54
CA LEU A 83 -5.39 6.77 11.09
C LEU A 83 -4.59 5.94 10.08
N HIS A 84 -4.56 6.29 8.79
CA HIS A 84 -3.87 5.51 7.76
C HIS A 84 -2.36 5.34 8.04
N CYS A 85 -1.68 6.37 8.57
CA CYS A 85 -0.26 6.29 8.94
C CYS A 85 -0.01 5.24 10.04
N THR A 86 -0.90 5.19 11.04
CA THR A 86 -0.84 4.22 12.13
C THR A 86 -1.12 2.81 11.63
N LEU A 87 -2.12 2.65 10.75
CA LEU A 87 -2.43 1.36 10.11
C LEU A 87 -1.27 0.88 9.24
N HIS A 88 -0.69 1.75 8.41
CA HIS A 88 0.47 1.44 7.58
C HIS A 88 1.65 0.95 8.44
N THR A 89 1.97 1.67 9.52
CA THR A 89 3.05 1.30 10.44
C THR A 89 2.78 -0.03 11.14
N THR A 90 1.53 -0.26 11.58
CA THR A 90 1.12 -1.51 12.21
C THR A 90 1.26 -2.69 11.25
N ILE A 91 0.82 -2.54 10.00
CA ILE A 91 0.96 -3.56 8.95
C ILE A 91 2.43 -3.82 8.65
N LEU A 92 3.26 -2.78 8.56
CA LEU A 92 4.70 -2.92 8.33
C LEU A 92 5.37 -3.75 9.43
N ILE A 93 5.08 -3.45 10.70
CA ILE A 93 5.61 -4.19 11.86
C ILE A 93 5.08 -5.64 11.86
N ALA A 94 3.79 -5.85 11.64
CA ALA A 94 3.17 -7.17 11.66
C ALA A 94 3.64 -8.09 10.52
N THR A 95 3.94 -7.52 9.35
CA THR A 95 4.28 -8.29 8.15
C THR A 95 5.79 -8.44 7.93
N THR A 96 6.61 -7.58 8.51
CA THR A 96 8.07 -7.62 8.38
C THR A 96 8.70 -8.47 9.49
N PRO A 97 9.32 -9.61 9.17
CA PRO A 97 9.84 -10.54 10.16
C PRO A 97 10.95 -9.93 11.04
N THR A 98 11.74 -9.00 10.52
CA THR A 98 12.79 -8.30 11.27
C THR A 98 12.26 -7.61 12.52
N TYR A 99 11.10 -6.95 12.43
CA TYR A 99 10.47 -6.30 13.57
C TYR A 99 9.81 -7.30 14.51
N ARG A 100 9.32 -8.43 14.01
CA ARG A 100 8.73 -9.51 14.83
C ARG A 100 9.75 -10.30 15.65
N HIS A 101 11.00 -10.34 15.24
CA HIS A 101 12.07 -11.03 15.97
C HIS A 101 12.79 -10.11 16.98
N ALA A 102 12.54 -8.80 16.92
CA ALA A 102 13.11 -7.81 17.83
C ALA A 102 12.20 -7.46 19.03
N LEU A 103 10.95 -7.94 18.99
CA LEU A 103 9.93 -7.84 20.04
C LEU A 103 9.78 -9.19 20.73
#